data_AF-A0A482W812-F1
#
_entry.id   AF-A0A482W812-F1
#
_cell.length_a   1.000
_cell.length_b   1.000
_cell.length_c   1.000
_cell.angle_alpha   90.00
_cell.angle_beta   90.00
_cell.angle_gamma   90.00
#
_symmetry.space_group_name_H-M   'P 1'
#
loop_
_entity.id
_entity.type
_entity.pdbx_description
1 polymer ?
#
loop_
_entity_poly.entity_id
_entity_poly.type
_entity_poly.pdbx_seq_one_letter_code
_entity_poly.pdbx_strand_id
1 'polypeptide(L)'
;MRTFLLLLVMTVSAGGRPRCGGVLTAARGILQTPGFPAELPVPIHCEWVIDAQNLASPNTSIVVYLTQLYVHEGLSFTEYQVYDRTYQLDGRVIHTVNETNVVQVRWVQSFQNFLVVTLKLDNIDSAHLRVLDRFLDAYGFNITYEVARGPVRTDSCTMMDCGFTGICYDHYT
;
A
#
# COMPACT_ATOMS: atom_id res chain seq x y z
N MET A 1 -16.41 -44.16 40.50
CA MET A 1 -16.02 -42.73 40.46
C MET A 1 -15.19 -42.53 39.20
N ARG A 2 -15.76 -41.96 38.13
CA ARG A 2 -15.07 -41.71 36.85
C ARG A 2 -14.59 -40.26 36.85
N THR A 3 -13.30 -40.05 37.06
CA THR A 3 -12.67 -38.73 36.98
C THR A 3 -12.43 -38.40 35.50
N PHE A 4 -13.18 -37.43 34.97
CA PHE A 4 -12.93 -36.86 33.64
C PHE A 4 -11.75 -35.89 33.73
N LEU A 5 -10.63 -36.26 33.13
CA LEU A 5 -9.48 -35.36 32.94
C LEU A 5 -9.77 -34.49 31.71
N LEU A 6 -10.19 -33.23 31.90
CA LEU A 6 -10.30 -32.25 30.82
C LEU A 6 -8.88 -31.88 30.36
N LEU A 7 -8.43 -32.49 29.26
CA LEU A 7 -7.27 -32.02 28.51
C LEU A 7 -7.64 -30.70 27.82
N LEU A 8 -7.17 -29.59 28.39
CA LEU A 8 -7.25 -28.28 27.77
C LEU A 8 -6.26 -28.27 26.59
N VAL A 9 -6.77 -28.55 25.38
CA VAL A 9 -5.98 -28.42 24.16
C VAL A 9 -5.72 -26.93 23.95
N MET A 10 -4.54 -26.47 24.38
CA MET A 10 -4.01 -25.17 23.98
C MET A 10 -3.78 -25.22 22.47
N THR A 11 -4.74 -24.72 21.69
CA THR A 11 -4.51 -24.46 20.28
C THR A 11 -3.46 -23.36 20.19
N VAL A 12 -2.21 -23.73 19.92
CA VAL A 12 -1.19 -22.78 19.49
C VAL A 12 -1.70 -22.18 18.19
N SER A 13 -2.17 -20.93 18.23
CA SER A 13 -2.34 -20.19 16.97
C SER A 13 -0.94 -20.03 16.40
N ALA A 14 -0.69 -20.69 15.27
CA ALA A 14 0.49 -20.39 14.50
C ALA A 14 0.43 -18.88 14.23
N GLY A 15 1.39 -18.13 14.78
CA GLY A 15 1.59 -16.72 14.47
C GLY A 15 1.90 -16.60 12.99
N GLY A 16 0.84 -16.55 12.17
CA GLY A 16 0.95 -16.31 10.75
C GLY A 16 1.54 -14.93 10.58
N ARG A 17 2.68 -14.83 9.90
CA ARG A 17 3.18 -13.55 9.41
C ARG A 17 2.00 -12.80 8.79
N PRO A 18 1.74 -11.54 9.18
CA PRO A 18 0.63 -10.79 8.61
C PRO A 18 0.75 -10.82 7.08
N ARG A 19 -0.24 -11.39 6.40
CA ARG A 19 -0.25 -11.42 4.93
C ARG A 19 -0.64 -10.04 4.45
N CYS A 20 0.15 -9.47 3.54
CA CYS A 20 -0.11 -8.23 2.84
C CYS A 20 -0.10 -8.47 1.32
N GLY A 21 -0.56 -7.48 0.56
CA GLY A 21 -0.68 -7.61 -0.89
C GLY A 21 -2.00 -8.25 -1.32
N GLY A 22 -2.05 -8.64 -2.59
CA GLY A 22 -3.22 -9.26 -3.22
C GLY A 22 -3.62 -8.59 -4.53
N VAL A 23 -4.58 -9.18 -5.22
CA VAL A 23 -5.14 -8.63 -6.46
C VAL A 23 -6.36 -7.78 -6.12
N LEU A 24 -6.39 -6.56 -6.64
CA LEU A 24 -7.42 -5.55 -6.41
C LEU A 24 -8.11 -5.25 -7.74
N THR A 25 -9.36 -5.68 -7.88
CA THR A 25 -10.16 -5.50 -9.11
C THR A 25 -11.25 -4.44 -8.96
N ALA A 26 -11.44 -3.91 -7.75
CA ALA A 26 -12.41 -2.85 -7.50
C ALA A 26 -11.90 -1.53 -8.09
N ALA A 27 -12.82 -0.67 -8.54
CA ALA A 27 -12.48 0.63 -9.09
C ALA A 27 -11.82 1.57 -8.07
N ARG A 28 -11.94 1.29 -6.77
CA ARG A 28 -11.33 2.07 -5.69
C ARG A 28 -10.99 1.15 -4.53
N GLY A 29 -10.01 1.55 -3.73
CA GLY A 29 -9.68 0.83 -2.51
C GLY A 29 -8.42 1.37 -1.85
N ILE A 30 -7.90 0.60 -0.90
CA ILE A 30 -6.77 0.99 -0.05
C ILE A 30 -5.69 -0.09 -0.10
N LEU A 31 -4.44 0.34 -0.16
CA LEU A 31 -3.26 -0.48 0.09
C LEU A 31 -2.72 -0.10 1.45
N GLN A 32 -2.65 -1.06 2.37
CA GLN A 32 -2.23 -0.80 3.74
C GLN A 32 -1.20 -1.84 4.19
N THR A 33 -0.13 -1.36 4.83
CA THR A 33 0.85 -2.24 5.46
C THR A 33 0.26 -2.93 6.69
N PRO A 34 0.67 -4.17 7.01
CA PRO A 34 0.20 -4.82 8.22
C PRO A 34 0.54 -4.03 9.48
N GLY A 35 -0.43 -3.91 10.39
CA GLY A 35 -0.22 -3.25 11.68
C GLY A 35 -0.28 -1.73 11.65
N PHE A 36 -0.40 -1.09 10.47
CA PHE A 36 -0.46 0.37 10.35
C PHE A 36 -1.47 1.00 11.33
N PRO A 37 -1.11 2.08 12.08
CA PRO A 37 0.14 2.84 11.99
C PRO A 37 1.27 2.33 12.89
N ALA A 38 1.11 1.18 13.55
CA ALA A 38 2.16 0.59 14.38
C ALA A 38 3.29 -0.03 13.54
N GLU A 39 4.40 -0.36 14.21
CA GLU A 39 5.61 -0.94 13.62
C GLU A 39 5.31 -2.06 12.61
N LEU A 40 5.91 -1.92 11.42
CA LEU A 40 5.78 -2.90 10.36
C LEU A 40 6.71 -4.09 10.65
N PRO A 41 6.28 -5.34 10.46
CA PRO A 41 7.16 -6.50 10.64
C PRO A 41 8.21 -6.57 9.53
N VAL A 42 9.50 -6.57 9.85
CA VAL A 42 10.59 -6.80 8.88
C VAL A 42 11.29 -8.15 9.13
N PRO A 43 11.79 -8.85 8.09
CA PRO A 43 11.70 -8.50 6.68
C PRO A 43 10.27 -8.64 6.12
N ILE A 44 9.89 -7.75 5.21
CA ILE A 44 8.58 -7.76 4.54
C ILE A 44 8.72 -7.78 3.03
N HIS A 45 7.79 -8.48 2.39
CA HIS A 45 7.58 -8.41 0.95
C HIS A 45 6.08 -8.47 0.68
N CYS A 46 5.53 -7.34 0.22
CA CYS A 46 4.13 -7.21 -0.16
C CYS A 46 4.04 -6.84 -1.64
N GLU A 47 3.05 -7.39 -2.33
CA GLU A 47 2.75 -7.04 -3.70
C GLU A 47 1.24 -6.86 -3.87
N TRP A 48 0.83 -5.64 -4.21
CA TRP A 48 -0.55 -5.31 -4.56
C TRP A 48 -0.64 -5.15 -6.08
N VAL A 49 -1.53 -5.90 -6.70
CA VAL A 49 -1.77 -5.84 -8.15
C VAL A 49 -3.11 -5.17 -8.36
N ILE A 50 -3.10 -3.92 -8.83
CA ILE A 50 -4.32 -3.23 -9.25
C ILE A 50 -4.62 -3.68 -10.68
N ASP A 51 -5.69 -4.44 -10.84
CA ASP A 51 -6.16 -4.96 -12.12
C ASP A 51 -7.35 -4.12 -12.60
N ALA A 52 -7.07 -3.25 -13.57
CA ALA A 52 -8.03 -2.37 -14.19
C ALA A 52 -8.56 -2.90 -15.53
N GLN A 53 -8.21 -4.13 -15.96
CA GLN A 53 -8.53 -4.62 -17.29
C GLN A 53 -10.04 -4.58 -17.61
N ASN A 54 -10.87 -4.88 -16.61
CA ASN A 54 -12.33 -4.90 -16.73
C ASN A 54 -12.98 -3.52 -16.54
N LEU A 55 -12.19 -2.51 -16.15
CA LEU A 55 -12.61 -1.12 -15.95
C LEU A 55 -12.01 -0.19 -17.01
N ALA A 56 -11.09 -0.71 -17.82
CA ALA A 56 -10.37 0.03 -18.83
C ALA A 56 -11.32 0.55 -19.91
N SER A 57 -11.22 1.84 -20.16
CA SER A 57 -11.92 2.55 -21.23
C SER A 57 -11.02 3.68 -21.73
N PRO A 58 -11.32 4.32 -22.87
CA PRO A 58 -10.55 5.48 -23.31
C PRO A 58 -10.47 6.54 -22.19
N ASN A 59 -9.25 7.03 -21.93
CA ASN A 59 -8.93 7.99 -20.87
C ASN A 59 -9.17 7.50 -19.43
N THR A 60 -9.23 6.19 -19.20
CA THR A 60 -9.14 5.60 -17.84
C THR A 60 -7.67 5.51 -17.42
N SER A 61 -7.38 5.82 -16.17
CA SER A 61 -6.06 5.60 -15.56
C SER A 61 -6.19 5.05 -14.14
N ILE A 62 -5.18 4.30 -13.71
CA ILE A 62 -4.99 3.92 -12.32
C ILE A 62 -4.23 5.06 -11.65
N VAL A 63 -4.77 5.59 -10.55
CA VAL A 63 -4.15 6.63 -9.73
C VAL A 63 -3.99 6.10 -8.31
N VAL A 64 -2.78 6.18 -7.77
CA VAL A 64 -2.51 5.89 -6.36
C VAL A 64 -2.13 7.18 -5.67
N TYR A 65 -2.94 7.61 -4.70
CA TYR A 65 -2.72 8.78 -3.87
C TYR A 65 -1.90 8.41 -2.63
N LEU A 66 -0.78 9.11 -2.42
CA LEU A 66 0.16 8.86 -1.31
C LEU A 66 -0.31 9.55 -0.02
N THR A 67 -1.54 9.23 0.39
CA THR A 67 -2.28 9.89 1.48
C THR A 67 -1.57 9.78 2.83
N GLN A 68 -1.22 8.57 3.25
CA GLN A 68 -0.53 8.31 4.52
C GLN A 68 0.69 7.42 4.30
N LEU A 69 1.76 7.98 3.72
CA LEU A 69 3.01 7.28 3.41
C LEU A 69 4.12 7.67 4.40
N TYR A 70 4.48 6.74 5.30
CA TYR A 70 5.54 6.93 6.29
C TYR A 70 6.78 6.07 6.02
N VAL A 71 6.83 5.39 4.86
CA VAL A 71 8.00 4.65 4.38
C VAL A 71 8.72 5.47 3.33
N HIS A 72 10.02 5.66 3.52
CA HIS A 72 10.90 6.45 2.66
C HIS A 72 11.74 5.64 1.67
N GLU A 73 11.69 4.31 1.67
CA GLU A 73 12.33 3.48 0.64
C GLU A 73 11.65 2.11 0.49
N GLY A 74 12.09 1.29 -0.46
CA GLY A 74 11.57 -0.07 -0.66
C GLY A 74 10.14 -0.16 -1.25
N LEU A 75 9.46 0.97 -1.47
CA LEU A 75 8.16 1.04 -2.15
C LEU A 75 8.34 1.45 -3.63
N SER A 76 7.86 0.63 -4.56
CA SER A 76 7.93 0.90 -6.00
C SER A 76 6.61 0.62 -6.71
N PHE A 77 6.44 1.27 -7.86
CA PHE A 77 5.26 1.23 -8.70
C PHE A 77 5.68 0.83 -10.11
N THR A 78 5.20 -0.33 -10.56
CA THR A 78 5.55 -0.91 -11.86
C THR A 78 4.29 -1.13 -12.67
N GLU A 79 4.21 -0.54 -13.85
CA GLU A 79 3.09 -0.74 -14.75
C GLU A 79 3.36 -1.89 -15.73
N TYR A 80 2.30 -2.58 -16.13
CA TYR A 80 2.35 -3.69 -17.08
C TYR A 80 1.16 -3.63 -18.05
N GLN A 81 1.39 -3.96 -19.32
CA GLN A 81 0.30 -4.14 -20.28
C GLN A 81 -0.45 -5.46 -20.04
N VAL A 82 0.30 -6.52 -19.73
CA VAL A 82 -0.21 -7.84 -19.36
C VAL A 82 0.51 -8.27 -18.09
N TYR A 83 -0.27 -8.67 -17.09
CA TYR A 83 0.25 -9.18 -15.83
C TYR A 83 -0.50 -10.46 -15.45
N ASP A 84 0.26 -11.54 -15.30
CA ASP A 84 -0.13 -12.79 -14.66
C ASP A 84 1.02 -13.23 -13.73
N ARG A 85 0.73 -14.10 -12.76
CA ARG A 85 1.71 -14.63 -11.80
C ARG A 85 2.90 -15.32 -12.48
N THR A 86 2.71 -15.84 -13.68
CA THR A 86 3.73 -16.58 -14.43
C THR A 86 4.29 -15.79 -15.62
N TYR A 87 3.61 -14.71 -16.03
CA TYR A 87 3.95 -13.98 -17.24
C TYR A 87 3.61 -12.50 -17.10
N GLN A 88 4.65 -11.66 -17.16
CA GLN A 88 4.51 -10.22 -17.15
C GLN A 88 5.15 -9.63 -18.41
N LEU A 89 4.44 -8.75 -19.10
CA LEU A 89 4.91 -8.07 -20.31
C LEU A 89 5.12 -6.58 -20.09
N ASP A 90 6.20 -6.07 -20.66
CA ASP A 90 6.54 -4.65 -20.71
C ASP A 90 6.55 -3.97 -19.34
N GLY A 91 7.05 -4.68 -18.32
CA GLY A 91 7.18 -4.15 -16.97
C GLY A 91 8.06 -2.91 -16.93
N ARG A 92 7.48 -1.78 -16.55
CA ARG A 92 8.19 -0.50 -16.43
C ARG A 92 7.96 0.11 -15.06
N VAL A 93 9.04 0.33 -14.32
CA VAL A 93 8.98 1.08 -13.05
C VAL A 93 8.71 2.55 -13.38
N ILE A 94 7.59 3.07 -12.90
CA ILE A 94 7.19 4.47 -13.12
C ILE A 94 7.46 5.36 -11.92
N HIS A 95 7.60 4.77 -10.72
CA HIS A 95 7.95 5.50 -9.51
C HIS A 95 8.60 4.58 -8.48
N THR A 96 9.61 5.09 -7.78
CA THR A 96 10.20 4.48 -6.59
C THR A 96 10.28 5.55 -5.52
N VAL A 97 9.75 5.25 -4.34
CA VAL A 97 9.79 6.16 -3.20
C VAL A 97 11.21 6.24 -2.65
N ASN A 98 11.63 7.45 -2.34
CA ASN A 98 12.90 7.76 -1.69
C ASN A 98 12.71 8.95 -0.73
N GLU A 99 13.75 9.26 0.04
CA GLU A 99 13.73 10.35 1.02
C GLU A 99 13.43 11.74 0.44
N THR A 100 13.74 11.98 -0.84
CA THR A 100 13.57 13.30 -1.46
C THR A 100 12.19 13.51 -2.05
N ASN A 101 11.54 12.43 -2.50
CA ASN A 101 10.26 12.49 -3.19
C ASN A 101 9.05 12.14 -2.30
N VAL A 102 9.25 11.46 -1.18
CA VAL A 102 8.19 10.96 -0.29
C VAL A 102 7.24 12.05 0.21
N VAL A 103 7.72 13.29 0.37
CA VAL A 103 6.91 14.45 0.78
C VAL A 103 6.41 15.31 -0.39
N GLN A 104 6.97 15.14 -1.59
CA GLN A 104 6.69 15.99 -2.75
C GLN A 104 5.66 15.37 -3.69
N VAL A 105 5.71 14.05 -3.85
CA VAL A 105 4.86 13.32 -4.77
C VAL A 105 3.52 13.04 -4.08
N ARG A 106 2.44 13.54 -4.67
CA ARG A 106 1.08 13.35 -4.13
C ARG A 106 0.40 12.10 -4.66
N TRP A 107 0.72 11.72 -5.89
CA TRP A 107 0.11 10.59 -6.56
C TRP A 107 1.04 9.98 -7.61
N VAL A 108 0.77 8.73 -7.96
CA VAL A 108 1.36 8.00 -9.09
C VAL A 108 0.23 7.61 -10.05
N GLN A 109 0.40 7.88 -11.34
CA GLN A 109 -0.61 7.59 -12.36
C GLN A 109 -0.05 6.64 -13.41
N SER A 110 -0.84 5.62 -13.78
CA SER A 110 -0.56 4.74 -14.92
C SER A 110 -1.79 4.65 -15.81
N PHE A 111 -1.56 4.63 -17.13
CA PHE A 111 -2.59 4.37 -18.14
C PHE A 111 -2.60 2.90 -18.60
N GLN A 112 -1.79 2.05 -17.97
CA GLN A 112 -1.78 0.62 -18.27
C GLN A 112 -2.91 -0.11 -17.54
N ASN A 113 -3.20 -1.32 -17.99
CA ASN A 113 -4.23 -2.18 -17.40
C ASN A 113 -3.85 -2.68 -16.00
N PHE A 114 -2.55 -2.77 -15.72
CA PHE A 114 -2.04 -3.31 -14.46
C PHE A 114 -1.02 -2.36 -13.85
N LEU A 115 -1.20 -2.08 -12.57
CA LEU A 115 -0.22 -1.38 -11.74
C LEU A 115 0.11 -2.25 -10.53
N VAL A 116 1.39 -2.63 -10.43
CA VAL A 116 1.92 -3.42 -9.33
C VAL A 116 2.65 -2.50 -8.36
N VAL A 117 2.18 -2.49 -7.12
CA VAL A 117 2.79 -1.75 -6.01
C VAL A 117 3.52 -2.76 -5.14
N THR A 118 4.83 -2.63 -5.05
CA THR A 118 5.69 -3.57 -4.33
C THR A 118 6.33 -2.87 -3.14
N LEU A 119 6.13 -3.42 -1.94
CA LEU A 119 6.91 -3.06 -0.76
C LEU A 119 7.89 -4.19 -0.47
N LYS A 120 9.19 -3.88 -0.45
CA LYS A 120 10.22 -4.81 0.00
C LYS A 120 11.18 -4.10 0.94
N LEU A 121 11.24 -4.57 2.18
CA LEU A 121 12.17 -4.07 3.18
C LEU A 121 12.82 -5.25 3.89
N ASP A 122 14.14 -5.28 3.90
CA ASP A 122 14.91 -6.33 4.54
C ASP A 122 15.15 -6.01 6.04
N ASN A 123 15.29 -4.72 6.38
CA ASN A 123 15.71 -4.23 7.70
C ASN A 123 14.83 -3.05 8.19
N ILE A 124 14.83 -2.74 9.50
CA ILE A 124 14.01 -1.66 10.10
C ILE A 124 14.62 -0.26 9.93
N ASP A 125 15.94 -0.16 9.79
CA ASP A 125 16.62 1.13 9.54
C ASP A 125 16.23 1.73 8.19
N SER A 126 15.71 0.88 7.30
CA SER A 126 15.27 1.19 5.95
C SER A 126 13.82 1.67 5.83
N ALA A 127 13.13 1.90 6.94
CA ALA A 127 11.67 2.01 6.90
C ALA A 127 11.13 3.37 7.37
N HIS A 128 11.94 4.26 7.97
CA HIS A 128 11.43 5.42 8.70
C HIS A 128 12.24 6.73 8.55
N LEU A 129 11.51 7.82 8.29
CA LEU A 129 11.97 9.19 8.55
C LEU A 129 11.98 9.43 10.07
N ARG A 130 13.12 9.21 10.73
CA ARG A 130 13.30 9.59 12.15
C ARG A 130 13.38 11.11 12.26
N VAL A 131 12.26 11.80 12.43
CA VAL A 131 12.28 13.22 12.85
C VAL A 131 12.45 13.25 14.36
N LEU A 132 13.67 13.58 14.78
CA LEU A 132 14.01 13.85 16.17
C LEU A 132 13.06 14.93 16.72
N ASP A 133 12.47 14.64 17.87
CA ASP A 133 11.70 15.54 18.74
C ASP A 133 10.23 15.83 18.34
N ARG A 134 9.35 14.89 18.77
CA ARG A 134 7.93 15.09 19.17
C ARG A 134 6.78 14.92 18.17
N PHE A 135 6.90 14.19 17.05
CA PHE A 135 5.75 14.03 16.13
C PHE A 135 5.61 12.62 15.53
N LEU A 136 4.60 11.89 16.04
CA LEU A 136 3.92 10.67 15.55
C LEU A 136 4.77 9.42 15.26
N ASP A 137 4.65 8.42 16.15
CA ASP A 137 5.14 7.04 15.99
C ASP A 137 4.34 6.27 14.92
N ALA A 138 4.31 6.77 13.68
CA ALA A 138 3.58 6.17 12.57
C ALA A 138 4.54 5.46 11.60
N TYR A 139 4.24 4.21 11.31
CA TYR A 139 5.07 3.29 10.53
C TYR A 139 4.27 2.77 9.34
N GLY A 140 4.95 2.41 8.25
CA GLY A 140 4.30 1.80 7.11
C GLY A 140 3.47 2.80 6.29
N PHE A 141 2.37 2.35 5.70
CA PHE A 141 1.48 3.23 4.96
C PHE A 141 0.03 2.77 4.89
N ASN A 142 -0.86 3.72 4.57
CA ASN A 142 -2.25 3.54 4.22
C ASN A 142 -2.58 4.47 3.05
N ILE A 143 -2.43 3.95 1.82
CA ILE A 143 -2.57 4.73 0.58
C ILE A 143 -3.82 4.32 -0.19
N THR A 144 -4.46 5.26 -0.84
CA THR A 144 -5.71 5.03 -1.58
C THR A 144 -5.41 4.91 -3.08
N TYR A 145 -6.12 4.03 -3.77
CA TYR A 145 -6.12 4.00 -5.23
C TYR A 145 -7.52 4.17 -5.80
N GLU A 146 -7.57 4.68 -7.04
CA GLU A 146 -8.76 4.63 -7.87
C GLU A 146 -8.43 4.34 -9.34
N VAL A 147 -9.40 3.79 -10.04
CA VAL A 147 -9.44 3.60 -11.48
C VAL A 147 -10.52 4.53 -11.99
N ALA A 148 -10.10 5.69 -12.50
CA ALA A 148 -10.99 6.78 -12.85
C ALA A 148 -10.76 7.23 -14.30
N ARG A 149 -11.82 7.78 -14.90
CA ARG A 149 -11.78 8.43 -16.20
C ARG A 149 -11.56 9.93 -16.01
N GLY A 150 -10.67 10.51 -16.80
CA GLY A 150 -10.43 11.95 -16.82
C GLY A 150 -9.19 12.36 -16.01
N PRO A 151 -9.08 13.65 -15.63
CA PRO A 151 -7.91 14.16 -14.95
C PRO A 151 -7.80 13.60 -13.52
N VAL A 152 -6.57 13.54 -13.01
CA VAL A 152 -6.29 13.20 -11.61
C VAL A 152 -6.90 14.26 -10.70
N ARG A 153 -7.44 13.83 -9.56
CA ARG A 153 -8.01 14.73 -8.55
C ARG A 153 -6.95 15.62 -7.92
N THR A 154 -7.24 16.90 -7.83
CA THR A 154 -6.34 17.92 -7.27
C THR A 154 -6.48 18.10 -5.77
N ASP A 155 -7.59 17.64 -5.19
CA ASP A 155 -7.92 17.68 -3.76
C ASP A 155 -7.31 16.53 -2.95
N SER A 156 -6.25 15.90 -3.46
CA SER A 156 -5.50 14.86 -2.74
C SER A 156 -4.63 15.44 -1.62
N CYS A 157 -4.53 14.70 -0.53
CA CYS A 157 -3.69 15.01 0.63
C CYS A 157 -2.48 14.07 0.68
N THR A 158 -1.47 14.50 1.42
CA THR A 158 -0.28 13.71 1.78
C THR A 158 -0.09 13.68 3.29
N MET A 159 0.90 12.93 3.77
CA MET A 159 1.33 12.95 5.18
C MET A 159 1.57 14.38 5.71
N MET A 160 2.06 15.30 4.86
CA MET A 160 2.31 16.70 5.24
C MET A 160 1.03 17.52 5.44
N ASP A 161 -0.09 17.09 4.82
CA ASP A 161 -1.38 17.76 4.89
C ASP A 161 -2.29 17.17 6.00
N CYS A 162 -1.98 15.96 6.51
CA CYS A 162 -2.75 15.27 7.55
C CYS A 162 -2.56 15.95 8.92
N GLY A 163 -3.19 17.11 9.10
CA GLY A 163 -3.05 17.94 10.29
C GLY A 163 -4.24 18.81 10.70
N PHE A 164 -5.34 18.90 9.94
CA PHE A 164 -6.47 19.77 10.37
C PHE A 164 -7.88 19.17 10.39
N THR A 165 -8.15 17.97 9.86
CA THR A 165 -9.45 17.27 10.09
C THR A 165 -9.36 15.75 10.22
N GLY A 166 -8.15 15.17 10.21
CA GLY A 166 -7.92 13.79 10.69
C GLY A 166 -8.49 12.65 9.83
N ILE A 167 -8.98 12.91 8.62
CA ILE A 167 -9.47 11.87 7.71
C ILE A 167 -8.85 12.11 6.32
N CYS A 168 -7.69 11.49 6.08
CA CYS A 168 -7.03 11.40 4.77
C CYS A 168 -7.48 10.15 3.99
N TYR A 169 -8.52 9.46 4.48
CA TYR A 169 -9.30 8.55 3.65
C TYR A 169 -10.08 9.41 2.67
N ASP A 170 -9.90 9.17 1.38
CA ASP A 170 -10.80 9.69 0.35
C ASP A 170 -12.18 9.06 0.60
N HIS A 171 -12.95 9.70 1.49
CA HIS A 171 -14.24 9.23 1.90
C HIS A 171 -15.19 9.51 0.74
N TYR A 172 -15.38 8.48 -0.09
CA TYR A 172 -16.34 8.38 -1.18
C TYR A 172 -17.50 9.40 -1.08
N THR A 173 -17.39 10.49 -1.83
CA THR A 173 -18.53 11.31 -2.25
C THR A 173 -18.74 11.13 -3.75
#